data_AF-U2Q303-F1
#
_entry.id   AF-U2Q303-F1
#
_cell.length_a   1.000
_cell.length_b   1.000
_cell.length_c   1.000
_cell.angle_alpha   90.00
_cell.angle_beta   90.00
_cell.angle_gamma   90.00
#
_symmetry.space_group_name_H-M   'P 1'
#
loop_
_entity.id
_entity.type
_entity.pdbx_description
1 polymer ?
#
loop_
_entity_poly.entity_id
_entity_poly.type
_entity_poly.pdbx_seq_one_letter_code
_entity_poly.pdbx_strand_id
1 'polypeptide(L)' 'MTKFEVIAYETENGDNPVEKFLDKLNPKMRAKIFGTLVILQEKQLAKARRADYMERMKKL' A
#
# COMPACT_ATOMS: atom_id res chain seq x y z
N MET A 1 -7.91 10.50 -9.26
CA MET A 1 -7.31 10.01 -8.00
C MET A 1 -6.63 8.69 -8.33
N THR A 2 -5.30 8.59 -8.25
CA THR A 2 -4.61 7.32 -8.51
C THR A 2 -5.05 6.31 -7.44
N LYS A 3 -5.67 5.22 -7.87
CA LYS A 3 -6.09 4.13 -6.98
C LYS A 3 -4.81 3.48 -6.45
N PHE A 4 -4.64 3.46 -5.14
CA PHE A 4 -3.58 2.69 -4.51
C PHE A 4 -4.07 1.25 -4.44
N GLU A 5 -3.29 0.36 -5.00
CA GLU A 5 -3.60 -1.06 -5.06
C GLU A 5 -2.55 -1.83 -4.27
N VAL A 6 -3.03 -2.71 -3.39
CA VAL A 6 -2.19 -3.64 -2.65
C VAL A 6 -2.42 -5.00 -3.28
N ILE A 7 -1.39 -5.52 -3.93
CA ILE A 7 -1.41 -6.85 -4.55
C ILE A 7 -0.72 -7.80 -3.58
N ALA A 8 -1.45 -8.82 -3.12
CA ALA A 8 -0.89 -9.88 -2.30
C ALA A 8 0.06 -10.73 -3.14
N TYR A 9 1.13 -11.24 -2.50
CA TYR A 9 2.03 -12.17 -3.15
C TYR A 9 1.31 -13.50 -3.41
N GLU A 10 1.37 -13.97 -4.66
CA GLU A 10 0.88 -15.26 -5.10
C GLU A 10 2.07 -16.10 -5.59
N THR A 11 2.12 -17.36 -5.16
CA THR A 11 3.14 -18.33 -5.59
C THR A 11 2.80 -18.88 -6.98
N GLU A 12 3.78 -19.47 -7.66
CA GLU A 12 3.56 -20.14 -8.97
C GLU A 12 2.49 -21.25 -8.92
N ASN A 13 2.27 -21.83 -7.73
CA ASN A 13 1.26 -22.86 -7.49
C ASN A 13 -0.14 -22.30 -7.17
N GLY A 14 -0.33 -20.97 -7.24
CA GLY A 14 -1.58 -20.30 -6.88
C GLY A 14 -1.82 -20.15 -5.38
N ASP A 15 -0.82 -20.45 -4.53
CA ASP A 15 -0.93 -20.19 -3.09
C ASP A 15 -0.80 -18.69 -2.80
N ASN A 16 -1.63 -18.16 -1.90
CA ASN A 16 -1.56 -16.80 -1.38
C ASN A 16 -1.20 -16.82 0.12
N PRO A 17 0.11 -16.82 0.45
CA PRO A 17 0.57 -16.84 1.84
C PRO A 17 0.10 -15.64 2.66
N VAL A 18 -0.10 -14.49 2.01
CA VAL A 18 -0.49 -13.24 2.68
C VAL A 18 -1.92 -13.35 3.18
N GLU A 19 -2.84 -13.86 2.37
CA GLU A 19 -4.24 -14.09 2.76
C GLU A 19 -4.32 -15.12 3.89
N LYS A 20 -3.63 -16.26 3.75
CA LYS A 20 -3.53 -17.27 4.82
C LYS A 20 -2.98 -16.72 6.12
N PHE A 21 -2.01 -15.80 6.05
CA PHE A 21 -1.47 -15.13 7.23
C PHE A 21 -2.51 -14.20 7.87
N LEU A 22 -3.14 -13.34 7.07
CA LEU A 22 -4.18 -12.41 7.56
C LEU A 22 -5.33 -13.17 8.21
N ASP A 23 -5.73 -14.31 7.66
CA ASP A 23 -6.81 -15.14 8.18
C ASP A 23 -6.53 -15.77 9.54
N LYS A 24 -5.26 -16.10 9.82
CA LYS A 24 -4.83 -16.63 11.12
C LYS A 24 -4.75 -15.55 12.20
N LEU A 25 -4.75 -14.27 11.84
CA LEU A 25 -4.68 -13.19 12.81
C LEU A 25 -6.02 -12.94 13.50
N ASN A 26 -5.95 -12.64 14.80
CA ASN A 26 -7.09 -12.09 15.51
C ASN A 26 -7.51 -10.74 14.90
N PRO A 27 -8.79 -10.34 15.05
CA PRO A 27 -9.33 -9.14 14.42
C PRO A 27 -8.54 -7.86 14.70
N LYS A 28 -8.02 -7.70 15.92
CA LYS A 28 -7.24 -6.51 16.33
C LYS A 28 -5.92 -6.40 15.56
N MET A 29 -5.19 -7.51 15.40
CA MET A 29 -3.93 -7.55 14.65
C MET A 29 -4.17 -7.35 13.16
N ARG A 30 -5.21 -7.98 12.61
CA ARG A 30 -5.60 -7.81 11.21
C ARG A 30 -5.94 -6.35 10.90
N ALA A 31 -6.74 -5.70 11.74
CA ALA A 31 -7.06 -4.28 11.62
C ALA A 31 -5.82 -3.38 11.67
N LYS A 32 -4.84 -3.71 12.53
CA LYS A 32 -3.58 -2.96 12.63
C LYS A 32 -2.76 -3.02 11.33
N ILE A 33 -2.73 -4.16 10.66
CA ILE A 33 -2.05 -4.31 9.36
C ILE A 33 -2.74 -3.46 8.30
N PHE A 34 -4.06 -3.55 8.18
CA PHE A 34 -4.82 -2.73 7.23
C PHE A 34 -4.63 -1.23 7.49
N GLY A 35 -4.65 -0.78 8.75
CA GLY A 35 -4.36 0.61 9.09
C GLY A 35 -2.96 1.05 8.68
N THR A 36 -1.97 0.16 8.79
CA THR A 36 -0.59 0.44 8.36
C THR A 36 -0.50 0.57 6.83
N LEU A 37 -1.23 -0.27 6.07
CA LEU A 37 -1.29 -0.19 4.60
C LEU A 37 -1.91 1.13 4.12
N VAL A 38 -2.94 1.64 4.80
CA VAL A 38 -3.55 2.94 4.52
C VAL A 38 -2.55 4.09 4.75
N ILE A 39 -1.80 4.06 5.86
CA ILE A 39 -0.78 5.09 6.13
C ILE A 39 0.32 5.08 5.05
N LEU A 40 0.71 3.89 4.57
CA LEU A 40 1.67 3.76 3.48
C LEU A 40 1.16 4.41 2.19
N GLN A 41 -0.11 4.20 1.85
CA GLN A 41 -0.77 4.86 0.71
C GLN A 41 -0.67 6.39 0.81
N GLU A 42 -1.03 6.96 1.95
CA GLU A 42 -1.02 8.41 2.16
C GLU A 42 0.39 8.99 1.99
N LYS A 43 1.41 8.31 2.52
CA LYS A 43 2.81 8.74 2.37
C LYS A 43 3.28 8.69 0.92
N GLN A 44 2.88 7.66 0.15
CA GLN A 44 3.24 7.56 -1.26
C GLN A 44 2.56 8.68 -2.08
N LEU A 45 1.29 8.98 -1.81
CA LEU A 45 0.58 10.11 -2.42
C LEU A 45 1.26 11.45 -2.10
N ALA A 46 1.71 11.64 -0.86
CA ALA A 46 2.44 12.85 -0.47
C ALA A 46 3.78 13.00 -1.21
N LYS A 47 4.52 11.89 -1.39
CA LYS A 47 5.76 11.88 -2.19
C LYS A 47 5.50 12.21 -3.67
N ALA A 48 4.46 11.63 -4.26
CA ALA A 48 4.09 11.91 -5.65
C ALA A 48 3.76 13.40 -5.85
N ARG A 49 2.92 13.98 -4.98
CA ARG A 49 2.60 15.42 -5.01
C ARG A 49 3.84 16.30 -4.87
N ARG A 50 4.79 15.91 -4.01
CA ARG A 50 6.05 16.63 -3.85
C ARG A 50 6.90 16.54 -5.12
N ALA A 51 7.00 15.37 -5.75
CA ALA A 51 7.73 15.21 -7.00
C ALA A 51 7.14 16.09 -8.12
N ASP A 52 5.82 16.06 -8.29
CA ASP A 52 5.10 16.88 -9.27
C ASP A 52 5.37 18.38 -9.07
N TYR A 53 5.35 18.85 -7.82
CA TYR A 53 5.68 20.23 -7.48
C TYR A 53 7.12 20.60 -7.88
N MET A 54 8.08 19.76 -7.52
CA MET A 54 9.49 20.01 -7.85
C MET A 54 9.74 20.00 -9.36
N GLU A 55 9.05 19.15 -10.12
CA GLU A 55 9.16 19.13 -11.58
C GLU A 55 8.62 20.43 -12.20
N ARG A 56 7.47 20.92 -11.73
CA ARG A 56 6.91 22.20 -12.18
C ARG A 56 7.84 23.38 -11.90
N MET A 57 8.44 23.40 -10.70
CA MET A 57 9.39 24.45 -10.30
C MET A 57 10.68 24.46 -11.11
N LYS A 58 11.10 23.31 -11.66
CA LYS A 58 12.29 23.23 -12.54
C LYS A 58 12.04 23.72 -13.96
N LYS A 59 10.77 23.83 -14.37
CA LYS A 59 10.37 24.32 -15.70
C LYS A 59 10.13 25.84 -15.74
N LEU A 60 10.25 26.51 -14.59
CA LEU A 60 10.28 27.97 -14.42
C LEU A 60 11.73 28.45 -14.41
#